data_AF-A0A382VL89-F1
#
_entry.id   AF-A0A382VL89-F1
#
_cell.length_a   1.000
_cell.length_b   1.000
_cell.length_c   1.000
_cell.angle_alpha   90.00
_cell.angle_beta   90.00
_cell.angle_gamma   90.00
#
_symmetry.space_group_name_H-M   'P 1'
#
loop_
_entity.id
_entity.type
_entity.pdbx_description
1 polymer ?
#
loop_
_entity_poly.entity_id
_entity_poly.type
_entity_poly.pdbx_seq_one_letter_code
_entity_poly.pdbx_strand_id
1 'polypeptide(L)' 'MEAELKSKFDGVGVELISSGGGVFEVTLDGSLIFSKRSLDRFPEDGEIEKLIRQHTD' A
#
# COMPACT_ATOMS: atom_id res chain seq x y z
N MET A 1 5.20 -5.51 6.83
CA MET A 1 4.61 -4.89 5.62
C MET A 1 5.65 -4.09 4.83
N GLU A 2 6.28 -3.05 5.38
CA GLU A 2 7.29 -2.27 4.65
C GLU A 2 8.48 -3.11 4.14
N ALA A 3 9.01 -4.00 4.98
CA ALA A 3 10.13 -4.87 4.62
C ALA A 3 9.78 -5.82 3.45
N GLU A 4 8.54 -6.31 3.42
CA GLU A 4 8.03 -7.17 2.34
C GLU A 4 7.96 -6.39 1.03
N LEU A 5 7.37 -5.17 1.05
CA LEU A 5 7.29 -4.32 -0.14
C LEU A 5 8.66 -3.95 -0.68
N LYS A 6 9.60 -3.55 0.18
CA LYS A 6 10.98 -3.24 -0.22
C LYS A 6 11.73 -4.44 -0.80
N SER A 7 11.43 -5.65 -0.34
CA SER A 7 12.06 -6.86 -0.84
C SER A 7 11.44 -7.37 -2.14
N LYS A 8 10.17 -7.05 -2.42
CA LYS A 8 9.43 -7.50 -3.60
C LYS A 8 9.48 -6.53 -4.76
N PHE A 9 9.63 -5.24 -4.46
CA PHE A 9 9.63 -4.16 -5.45
C PHE A 9 10.97 -3.42 -5.40
N ASP A 10 11.88 -3.78 -6.31
CA ASP A 10 13.13 -3.05 -6.50
C ASP A 10 12.82 -1.71 -7.18
N GLY A 11 13.10 -0.59 -6.50
CA GLY A 11 12.86 0.77 -7.01
C GLY A 11 11.53 1.41 -6.65
N VAL A 12 10.69 0.80 -5.81
CA VAL A 12 9.47 1.45 -5.29
C VAL A 12 9.78 2.29 -4.06
N GLY A 13 9.48 3.59 -4.14
CA GLY A 13 9.54 4.50 -3.01
C GLY A 13 8.41 4.24 -2.03
N VAL A 14 8.71 3.52 -0.95
CA VAL A 14 7.76 3.34 0.16
C VAL A 14 7.97 4.47 1.17
N GLU A 15 7.03 5.41 1.22
CA GLU A 15 6.98 6.45 2.25
C GLU A 15 5.91 6.12 3.29
N LEU A 16 6.31 6.04 4.56
CA LEU A 16 5.39 5.99 5.68
C LEU A 16 5.01 7.40 6.13
N ILE A 17 3.82 7.84 5.73
CA ILE A 17 3.27 9.10 6.22
C ILE A 17 2.61 8.85 7.57
N SER A 18 3.25 9.33 8.64
CA SER A 18 2.73 9.21 10.01
C SER A 18 1.58 10.19 10.23
N SER A 19 0.35 9.77 9.92
CA SER A 19 -0.85 10.58 10.15
C SER A 19 -1.48 10.26 11.52
N GLY A 20 -1.74 11.29 12.32
CA GLY A 20 -2.52 11.15 13.56
C GLY A 20 -3.96 10.75 13.23
N GLY A 21 -4.38 9.55 13.62
CA GLY A 21 -5.75 9.08 13.39
C GLY A 21 -5.90 7.61 12.99
N GLY A 22 -4.83 6.83 12.91
CA GLY A 22 -4.92 5.38 12.64
C GLY A 22 -5.37 5.02 11.21
N VAL A 23 -5.24 5.97 10.29
CA VAL A 23 -5.52 5.81 8.86
C VAL A 23 -4.34 5.13 8.18
N PHE A 24 -4.63 4.18 7.30
CA PHE A 24 -3.64 3.51 6.47
C PHE A 24 -4.10 3.56 5.02
N GLU A 25 -3.35 4.27 4.18
CA GLU A 25 -3.66 4.49 2.77
C GLU A 25 -2.44 4.14 1.93
N VAL A 26 -2.66 3.45 0.82
CA VAL A 26 -1.62 3.08 -0.14
C VAL A 26 -1.98 3.70 -1.47
N THR A 27 -1.07 4.52 -1.97
CA THR A 27 -1.18 5.14 -3.30
C THR A 27 -0.06 4.62 -4.19
N LEU A 28 -0.38 4.41 -5.46
CA LEU A 28 0.57 4.03 -6.50
C LEU A 28 0.53 5.10 -7.59
N ASP A 29 1.66 5.77 -7.84
CA ASP A 29 1.75 6.87 -8.81
C ASP A 29 0.68 7.98 -8.60
N GLY A 30 0.34 8.26 -7.33
CA GLY A 30 -0.71 9.21 -6.96
C GLY A 30 -2.14 8.67 -7.02
N SER A 31 -2.36 7.44 -7.48
CA SER A 31 -3.66 6.77 -7.47
C SER A 31 -3.86 5.97 -6.18
N LEU A 32 -4.93 6.24 -5.43
CA LEU A 32 -5.28 5.48 -4.23
C LEU A 32 -5.73 4.07 -4.59
N ILE A 33 -4.88 3.08 -4.30
CA ILE A 33 -5.17 1.67 -4.57
C ILE A 33 -5.73 0.95 -3.35
N PHE A 34 -5.48 1.45 -2.13
CA PHE A 34 -6.02 0.87 -0.91
C PHE A 34 -6.24 1.93 0.17
N SER A 35 -7.35 1.84 0.91
CA SER A 35 -7.60 2.66 2.09
C SER A 35 -8.28 1.83 3.17
N LYS A 36 -7.56 1.62 4.29
CA LYS A 36 -8.11 0.97 5.48
C LYS A 36 -9.29 1.76 6.04
N ARG A 37 -9.28 3.09 5.91
CA ARG A 37 -10.39 3.93 6.39
C ARG A 37 -11.66 3.68 5.59
N SER A 38 -11.54 3.44 4.28
CA SER A 38 -12.69 3.11 3.44
C SER A 38 -13.16 1.66 3.60
N LEU A 39 -12.23 0.73 3.83
CA LEU A 39 -12.50 -0.70 3.93
C LEU A 39 -12.76 -1.20 5.36
N ASP A 40 -12.55 -0.34 6.36
CA ASP A 40 -12.60 -0.63 7.80
C ASP A 40 -11.80 -1.88 8.22
N ARG A 41 -10.76 -2.23 7.46
CA ARG A 41 -9.92 -3.41 7.72
C ARG A 41 -8.48 -3.17 7.28
N PHE A 42 -7.55 -3.89 7.89
CA PHE A 42 -6.18 -3.97 7.38
C PHE A 42 -6.13 -4.82 6.12
N PRO A 43 -5.22 -4.51 5.19
CA PRO A 43 -4.99 -5.34 4.00
C PRO A 43 -4.46 -6.70 4.42
N GLU A 44 -4.83 -7.72 3.67
CA GLU A 44 -4.31 -9.07 3.85
C GLU A 44 -2.88 -9.20 3.33
N ASP A 45 -2.19 -10.25 3.76
CA ASP A 45 -0.82 -10.51 3.34
C ASP A 45 -0.75 -10.73 1.81
N GLY A 46 0.10 -9.96 1.12
CA GLY A 46 0.18 -9.94 -0.34
C GLY A 46 -0.98 -9.23 -1.07
N GLU A 47 -1.98 -8.67 -0.38
CA GLU A 47 -3.10 -7.96 -1.03
C GLU A 47 -2.60 -6.69 -1.76
N ILE A 48 -1.78 -5.89 -1.08
CA ILE A 48 -1.18 -4.69 -1.68
C ILE A 48 -0.31 -5.05 -2.89
N GLU A 49 0.43 -6.15 -2.85
CA GLU A 49 1.23 -6.62 -3.98
C GLU A 49 0.35 -6.91 -5.21
N LYS A 50 -0.78 -7.59 -5.00
CA LYS A 50 -1.76 -7.86 -6.07
C LYS A 50 -2.34 -6.56 -6.62
N LEU A 51 -2.73 -5.62 -5.77
CA LEU A 51 -3.28 -4.33 -6.19
C LEU A 51 -2.27 -3.54 -7.02
N ILE A 52 -0.98 -3.54 -6.63
CA ILE A 52 0.09 -2.90 -7.40
C ILE A 52 0.22 -3.57 -8.77
N ARG A 53 0.30 -4.91 -8.82
CA ARG A 53 0.41 -5.65 -10.09
C ARG A 53 -0.78 -5.40 -11.02
N GLN A 54 -1.99 -5.30 -10.50
CA GLN A 54 -3.19 -5.00 -11.29
C GLN A 54 -3.20 -3.60 -11.90
N HIS A 55 -2.45 -2.65 -11.33
CA HIS A 55 -2.35 -1.28 -11.83
C HIS A 55 -1.11 -1.04 -12.72
N THR A 56 -0.22 -2.03 -12.84
CA THR A 56 1.01 -1.95 -13.66
C THR A 56 0.96 -2.85 -14.91
N ASP A 57 -0.07 -3.69 -15.07
CA ASP A 57 -0.36 -4.45 -16.30
C ASP A 57 -1.21 -3.62 -17.27
#